data_AF-A0A087HAJ9-F1
#
_entry.id   AF-A0A087HAJ9-F1
#
_cell.length_a   1.000
_cell.length_b   1.000
_cell.length_c   1.000
_cell.angle_alpha   90.00
_cell.angle_beta   90.00
_cell.angle_gamma   90.00
#
_symmetry.space_group_name_H-M   'P 1'
#
loop_
_entity.id
_entity.type
_entity.pdbx_description
1 polymer ?
#
loop_
_entity_poly.entity_id
_entity_poly.type
_entity_poly.pdbx_seq_one_letter_code
_entity_poly.pdbx_strand_id
1 'polypeptide(L)'
;MAANNGDVLMLEAAPEVARPWASAANAEVIDALPYIDDDYGNPLIKSEVDRLVEEEMRRSSKKPADFLKDLPPLPKFDFENCPILGKEYERVRAGKPPVRIDFESRYKLEMPPASKRNDDAAWKLYLQKNQRSLQQKLIELENLELMSKHGPELWRQNNHRLEVFLSRMQRLAQEQNVEIEKVNRERKYHQQTTSYELNALSQEWRQLCVKNMEIQSACAMLETQIDSFKREAAERGWNLEEKLENVQPLQTQ
;
A
#
# COMPACT_ATOMS: atom_id res chain seq x y z
N MET A 1 -36.99 9.86 -31.29
CA MET A 1 -36.07 10.48 -30.31
C MET A 1 -36.33 9.82 -28.97
N ALA A 2 -35.53 8.82 -28.59
CA ALA A 2 -35.64 8.14 -27.31
C ALA A 2 -34.27 8.25 -26.63
N ALA A 3 -34.24 8.95 -25.51
CA ALA A 3 -33.05 9.26 -24.75
C ALA A 3 -32.51 7.97 -24.10
N ASN A 4 -31.27 7.65 -24.43
CA ASN A 4 -30.48 6.57 -23.85
C ASN A 4 -29.87 7.09 -22.54
N ASN A 5 -30.61 7.04 -21.42
CA ASN A 5 -30.05 7.27 -20.08
C ASN A 5 -30.02 5.95 -19.32
N GLY A 6 -29.10 5.07 -19.77
CA GLY A 6 -28.60 3.97 -18.95
C GLY A 6 -27.36 4.45 -18.23
N ASP A 7 -27.52 5.34 -17.24
CA ASP A 7 -26.45 5.68 -16.31
C ASP A 7 -26.18 4.45 -15.44
N VAL A 8 -25.28 3.61 -15.94
CA VAL A 8 -24.60 2.60 -15.14
C VAL A 8 -23.85 3.39 -14.07
N LEU A 9 -24.33 3.32 -12.83
CA LEU A 9 -23.63 3.81 -11.64
C LEU A 9 -22.37 2.97 -11.42
N MET A 10 -21.39 3.13 -12.31
CA MET A 10 -20.00 2.87 -11.96
C MET A 10 -19.64 3.95 -10.95
N LEU A 11 -19.11 3.58 -9.77
CA LEU A 11 -18.22 4.48 -9.03
C LEU A 11 -16.94 4.64 -9.86
N GLU A 12 -17.05 5.22 -11.05
CA GLU A 12 -15.92 5.85 -11.72
C GLU A 12 -15.72 7.14 -10.92
N ALA A 13 -14.79 7.10 -9.96
CA ALA A 13 -14.21 8.31 -9.45
C ALA A 13 -13.85 9.17 -10.68
N ALA A 14 -14.32 10.41 -10.71
CA ALA A 14 -13.96 11.35 -11.78
C ALA A 14 -12.45 11.25 -12.01
N PRO A 15 -11.94 11.39 -13.25
CA PRO A 15 -10.50 11.39 -13.48
C PRO A 15 -9.91 12.52 -12.65
N GLU A 16 -9.40 12.17 -11.47
CA GLU A 16 -8.71 13.09 -10.58
C GLU A 16 -7.55 13.61 -11.43
N VAL A 17 -7.60 14.92 -11.73
CA VAL A 17 -6.50 15.66 -12.34
C VAL A 17 -5.26 15.24 -11.58
N ALA A 18 -4.37 14.50 -12.26
CA ALA A 18 -3.26 13.76 -11.66
C ALA A 18 -2.74 14.46 -10.41
N ARG A 19 -3.19 14.02 -9.23
CA ARG A 19 -2.64 14.54 -7.98
C ARG A 19 -1.26 13.90 -7.88
N PRO A 20 -0.17 14.69 -7.97
CA PRO A 20 1.17 14.16 -7.84
C PRO A 20 1.29 13.68 -6.40
N TRP A 21 1.27 12.37 -6.20
CA TRP A 21 1.35 11.72 -4.88
C TRP A 21 2.77 11.90 -4.29
N ALA A 22 3.10 13.15 -3.98
CA ALA A 22 4.43 13.75 -3.93
C ALA A 22 4.74 14.48 -5.24
N SER A 23 4.91 15.80 -5.13
CA SER A 23 5.64 16.57 -6.13
C SER A 23 6.99 15.89 -6.33
N ALA A 24 7.16 15.18 -7.45
CA ALA A 24 8.43 14.57 -7.84
C ALA A 24 9.58 15.59 -7.89
N ALA A 25 9.26 16.89 -7.88
CA ALA A 25 10.21 17.99 -7.79
C ALA A 25 11.01 18.03 -6.47
N ASN A 26 10.49 17.46 -5.37
CA ASN A 26 11.14 17.46 -4.05
C ASN A 26 11.36 16.04 -3.48
N ALA A 27 11.11 14.99 -4.26
CA ALA A 27 11.57 13.67 -3.89
C ALA A 27 13.09 13.70 -4.00
N GLU A 28 13.76 13.93 -2.86
CA GLU A 28 15.16 13.58 -2.69
C GLU A 28 15.31 12.19 -3.32
N VAL A 29 16.18 12.04 -4.32
CA VAL A 29 16.29 10.81 -5.10
C VAL A 29 16.86 9.76 -4.16
N ILE A 30 15.97 9.07 -3.44
CA ILE A 30 16.32 7.96 -2.57
C ILE A 30 16.61 6.79 -3.50
N ASP A 31 17.91 6.52 -3.69
CA ASP A 31 18.35 5.38 -4.47
C ASP A 31 18.26 4.11 -3.61
N ALA A 32 17.42 3.18 -4.07
CA ALA A 32 17.28 1.86 -3.49
C ALA A 32 17.14 0.85 -4.63
N LEU A 33 17.94 -0.22 -4.61
CA LEU A 33 18.09 -1.12 -5.75
C LEU A 33 17.65 -2.58 -5.41
N PRO A 34 16.35 -2.84 -5.17
CA PRO A 34 15.87 -4.15 -4.70
C PRO A 34 16.18 -5.35 -5.60
N TYR A 35 16.44 -5.15 -6.91
CA TYR A 35 16.76 -6.26 -7.82
C TYR A 35 18.24 -6.67 -7.81
N ILE A 36 19.11 -5.89 -7.15
CA ILE A 36 20.55 -6.18 -7.04
C ILE A 36 20.98 -6.32 -5.58
N ASP A 37 20.26 -5.69 -4.64
CA ASP A 37 20.52 -5.78 -3.21
C ASP A 37 19.94 -7.09 -2.65
N ASP A 38 20.76 -8.14 -2.60
CA ASP A 38 20.35 -9.49 -2.12
C ASP A 38 19.82 -9.47 -0.66
N ASP A 39 20.27 -8.51 0.14
CA ASP A 39 19.91 -8.38 1.56
C ASP A 39 18.47 -7.88 1.78
N TYR A 40 17.84 -7.27 0.77
CA TYR A 40 16.48 -6.72 0.89
C TYR A 40 15.44 -7.81 1.21
N GLY A 41 15.65 -9.03 0.69
CA GLY A 41 14.76 -10.17 0.94
C GLY A 41 15.00 -10.88 2.28
N ASN A 42 16.05 -10.52 3.02
CA ASN A 42 16.44 -11.23 4.24
C ASN A 42 15.63 -10.77 5.47
N PRO A 43 14.83 -11.65 6.11
CA PRO A 43 14.02 -11.26 7.27
C PRO A 43 14.84 -10.77 8.47
N LEU A 44 16.07 -11.25 8.64
CA LEU A 44 16.95 -10.82 9.72
C LEU A 44 17.34 -9.35 9.55
N ILE A 45 17.72 -8.94 8.34
CA ILE A 45 18.06 -7.56 8.02
C ILE A 45 16.85 -6.66 8.23
N LYS A 46 15.66 -7.09 7.77
CA LYS A 46 14.42 -6.34 8.02
C LYS A 46 14.17 -6.11 9.51
N SER A 47 14.32 -7.15 10.35
CA SER A 47 14.08 -7.03 11.79
C SER A 47 15.04 -6.05 12.47
N GLU A 48 16.30 -6.02 12.02
CA GLU A 48 17.29 -5.09 12.55
C GLU A 48 17.02 -3.66 12.07
N VAL A 49 16.66 -3.48 10.80
CA VAL A 49 16.25 -2.17 10.26
C VAL A 49 15.02 -1.64 11.00
N ASP A 50 13.99 -2.47 11.21
CA ASP A 50 12.79 -2.09 11.97
C ASP A 50 13.17 -1.65 13.40
N ARG A 51 14.10 -2.37 14.05
CA ARG A 51 14.61 -2.02 15.39
C ARG A 51 15.31 -0.67 15.41
N LEU A 52 16.14 -0.38 14.40
CA LEU A 52 16.85 0.90 14.27
C LEU A 52 15.87 2.05 13.99
N VAL A 53 14.87 1.83 13.13
CA VAL A 53 13.81 2.80 12.85
C VAL A 53 13.03 3.13 14.12
N GLU A 54 12.65 2.12 14.92
CA GLU A 54 11.92 2.33 16.18
C GLU A 54 12.76 3.11 17.20
N GLU A 55 14.05 2.81 17.33
CA GLU A 55 14.94 3.54 18.24
C GLU A 55 15.14 5.00 17.80
N GLU A 56 15.25 5.26 16.49
CA GLU A 56 15.28 6.62 15.96
C GLU A 56 13.95 7.34 16.17
N MET A 57 12.81 6.66 15.98
CA MET A 57 11.49 7.22 16.29
C MET A 57 11.38 7.59 17.77
N ARG A 58 11.89 6.76 18.68
CA ARG A 58 11.92 7.01 20.13
C ARG A 58 12.83 8.17 20.51
N ARG A 59 13.97 8.32 19.84
CA ARG A 59 14.94 9.41 20.08
C ARG A 59 14.48 10.73 19.49
N SER A 60 13.74 10.68 18.37
CA SER A 60 13.30 11.88 17.68
C SER A 60 12.28 12.64 18.53
N SER A 61 12.57 13.92 18.79
CA SER A 61 11.59 14.86 19.39
C SER A 61 10.67 15.49 18.35
N LYS A 62 10.89 15.19 17.06
CA LYS A 62 10.08 15.68 15.94
C LYS A 62 8.77 14.90 15.94
N LYS A 63 7.64 15.62 15.94
CA LYS A 63 6.35 14.96 15.70
C LYS A 63 6.38 14.36 14.29
N PRO A 64 5.88 13.12 14.10
CA PRO A 64 5.71 12.55 12.78
C PRO A 64 4.98 13.56 11.88
N ALA A 65 5.45 13.71 10.64
CA ALA A 65 4.75 14.55 9.68
C ALA A 65 3.29 14.06 9.56
N ASP A 66 2.35 15.00 9.49
CA ASP A 66 0.95 14.64 9.28
C ASP A 66 0.73 14.21 7.82
N PHE A 67 0.94 12.93 7.56
CA PHE A 67 0.75 12.32 6.24
C PHE A 67 -0.70 12.40 5.74
N LEU A 68 -1.65 12.78 6.60
CA LEU A 68 -3.05 12.95 6.24
C LEU A 68 -3.39 14.38 5.83
N LYS A 69 -2.48 15.34 6.02
CA LYS A 69 -2.70 16.75 5.67
C LYS A 69 -2.98 16.96 4.18
N ASP A 70 -2.33 16.16 3.34
CA ASP A 70 -2.45 16.25 1.89
C ASP A 70 -3.63 15.42 1.35
N LEU A 71 -4.25 14.59 2.21
CA LEU A 71 -5.47 13.87 1.86
C LEU A 71 -6.67 14.80 2.02
N PRO A 72 -7.70 14.66 1.15
CA PRO A 72 -8.94 15.36 1.37
C PRO A 72 -9.51 15.02 2.75
N PRO A 73 -10.15 15.98 3.44
CA PRO A 73 -10.74 15.72 4.74
C PRO A 73 -11.76 14.58 4.63
N LEU A 74 -11.80 13.73 5.66
CA LEU A 74 -12.74 12.62 5.70
C LEU A 74 -14.17 13.12 5.44
N PRO A 75 -14.94 12.45 4.56
CA PRO A 75 -16.33 12.75 4.38
C PRO A 75 -17.07 12.71 5.72
N LYS A 76 -17.91 13.70 5.99
CA LYS A 76 -18.76 13.69 7.18
C LYS A 76 -19.82 12.61 7.02
N PHE A 77 -19.94 11.72 8.00
CA PHE A 77 -20.99 10.71 8.06
C PHE A 77 -22.24 11.33 8.71
N ASP A 78 -22.88 12.27 8.03
CA ASP A 78 -24.04 12.99 8.58
C ASP A 78 -25.37 12.25 8.36
N PHE A 79 -25.42 11.25 7.47
CA PHE A 79 -26.59 10.40 7.18
C PHE A 79 -27.93 11.16 7.07
N GLU A 80 -27.91 12.46 6.77
CA GLU A 80 -29.09 13.34 6.86
C GLU A 80 -30.18 12.88 5.88
N ASN A 81 -29.74 12.42 4.71
CA ASN A 81 -30.61 11.88 3.66
C ASN A 81 -31.16 10.48 3.96
N CYS A 82 -30.58 9.77 4.94
CA CYS A 82 -30.96 8.39 5.29
C CYS A 82 -31.07 8.20 6.81
N PRO A 83 -32.16 8.69 7.45
CA PRO A 83 -32.36 8.58 8.90
C PRO A 83 -32.35 7.14 9.43
N ILE A 84 -32.75 6.17 8.60
CA ILE A 84 -32.73 4.74 8.94
C ILE A 84 -31.28 4.26 9.09
N LEU A 85 -30.40 4.67 8.17
CA LEU A 85 -28.99 4.31 8.19
C LEU A 85 -28.27 5.00 9.36
N GLY A 86 -28.60 6.26 9.66
CA GLY A 86 -28.07 6.96 10.83
C GLY A 86 -28.42 6.26 12.16
N LYS A 87 -29.67 5.81 12.32
CA LYS A 87 -30.07 5.03 13.51
C LYS A 87 -29.33 3.70 13.64
N GLU A 88 -29.13 3.02 12.52
CA GLU A 88 -28.38 1.76 12.48
C GLU A 88 -26.90 1.97 12.78
N TYR A 89 -26.31 3.04 12.23
CA TYR A 89 -24.94 3.45 12.52
C TYR A 89 -24.74 3.71 14.02
N GLU A 90 -25.63 4.48 14.65
CA GLU A 90 -25.57 4.73 16.10
C GLU A 90 -25.76 3.44 16.93
N ARG A 91 -26.61 2.51 16.47
CA ARG A 91 -26.75 1.18 17.11
C ARG A 91 -25.45 0.40 17.07
N VAL A 92 -24.81 0.32 15.90
CA VAL A 92 -23.53 -0.38 15.69
C VAL A 92 -22.41 0.30 16.46
N ARG A 93 -22.35 1.63 16.46
CA ARG A 93 -21.38 2.41 17.25
C ARG A 93 -21.54 2.16 18.74
N ALA A 94 -22.76 1.96 19.22
CA ALA A 94 -23.06 1.58 20.60
C ALA A 94 -22.87 0.08 20.89
N GLY A 95 -22.40 -0.72 19.93
CA GLY A 95 -22.17 -2.16 20.09
C GLY A 95 -23.45 -2.98 20.35
N LYS A 96 -24.63 -2.43 20.04
CA LYS A 96 -25.91 -3.11 20.33
C LYS A 96 -26.19 -4.14 19.23
N PRO A 97 -26.64 -5.35 19.60
CA PRO A 97 -26.97 -6.39 18.64
C PRO A 97 -28.14 -5.97 17.75
N PRO A 98 -28.26 -6.54 16.54
CA PRO A 98 -29.36 -6.23 15.65
C PRO A 98 -30.71 -6.63 16.23
N VAL A 99 -31.71 -5.82 15.95
CA VAL A 99 -33.10 -6.12 16.33
C VAL A 99 -33.51 -7.39 15.59
N ARG A 100 -33.76 -8.46 16.35
CA ARG A 100 -34.25 -9.70 15.76
C ARG A 100 -35.63 -9.44 15.15
N ILE A 101 -35.78 -9.82 13.89
CA ILE A 101 -37.09 -9.84 13.26
C ILE A 101 -37.89 -10.93 13.97
N ASP A 102 -38.93 -10.54 14.69
CA ASP A 102 -39.86 -11.50 15.26
C ASP A 102 -40.71 -12.11 14.14
N PHE A 103 -40.37 -13.34 13.75
CA PHE A 103 -41.12 -14.12 12.76
C PHE A 103 -42.30 -14.87 13.39
N GLU A 104 -42.18 -15.26 14.66
CA GLU A 104 -43.20 -16.06 15.35
C GLU A 104 -44.43 -15.22 15.65
N SER A 105 -44.29 -14.03 16.24
CA SER A 105 -45.46 -13.21 16.54
C SER A 105 -46.08 -12.57 15.29
N ARG A 106 -45.29 -12.35 14.23
CA ARG A 106 -45.76 -11.72 12.99
C ARG A 106 -46.50 -12.67 12.07
N TYR A 107 -45.97 -13.87 11.85
CA TYR A 107 -46.49 -14.79 10.85
C TYR A 107 -47.27 -15.96 11.45
N LYS A 108 -47.06 -16.28 12.74
CA LYS A 108 -47.89 -17.27 13.42
C LYS A 108 -49.18 -16.62 13.87
N LEU A 109 -50.27 -17.21 13.42
CA LEU A 109 -51.60 -16.81 13.78
C LEU A 109 -52.09 -17.72 14.92
N GLU A 110 -51.97 -17.24 16.14
CA GLU A 110 -52.41 -17.98 17.33
C GLU A 110 -53.77 -17.47 17.79
N MET A 111 -54.66 -18.40 18.13
CA MET A 111 -55.95 -18.07 18.72
C MET A 111 -55.75 -17.28 20.03
N PRO A 112 -56.70 -16.41 20.42
CA PRO A 112 -56.66 -15.77 21.72
C PRO A 112 -56.44 -16.82 22.83
N PRO A 113 -55.51 -16.55 23.78
CA PRO A 113 -55.26 -17.45 24.91
C PRO A 113 -56.55 -17.82 25.63
N ALA A 114 -56.61 -19.02 26.21
CA ALA A 114 -57.83 -19.52 26.87
C ALA A 114 -58.41 -18.53 27.90
N SER A 115 -57.56 -17.77 28.59
CA SER A 115 -57.91 -16.72 29.55
C SER A 115 -58.57 -15.48 28.92
N LYS A 116 -58.40 -15.23 27.62
CA LYS A 116 -58.93 -14.07 26.89
C LYS A 116 -60.03 -14.44 25.89
N ARG A 117 -60.55 -15.68 25.92
CA ARG A 117 -61.62 -16.11 25.00
C ARG A 117 -62.99 -15.51 25.31
N ASN A 118 -63.19 -14.99 26.52
CA ASN A 118 -64.41 -14.28 26.88
C ASN A 118 -64.32 -12.76 26.60
N ASP A 119 -63.16 -12.28 26.10
CA ASP A 119 -62.93 -10.87 25.76
C ASP A 119 -63.22 -10.62 24.28
N ASP A 120 -64.27 -9.84 24.00
CA ASP A 120 -64.67 -9.42 22.65
C ASP A 120 -63.56 -8.62 21.93
N ALA A 121 -62.79 -7.81 22.66
CA ALA A 121 -61.71 -7.00 22.06
C ALA A 121 -60.57 -7.89 21.55
N ALA A 122 -60.23 -8.96 22.28
CA ALA A 122 -59.23 -9.93 21.86
C ALA A 122 -59.64 -10.67 20.56
N TRP A 123 -60.92 -11.01 20.42
CA TRP A 123 -61.45 -11.62 19.19
C TRP A 123 -61.47 -10.66 18.01
N LYS A 124 -61.84 -9.40 18.21
CA LYS A 124 -61.78 -8.36 17.17
C LYS A 124 -60.36 -8.15 16.67
N LEU A 125 -59.37 -8.07 17.56
CA LEU A 125 -57.96 -7.94 17.20
C LEU A 125 -57.45 -9.17 16.44
N TYR A 126 -57.84 -10.38 16.89
CA TYR A 126 -57.51 -11.62 16.19
C TYR A 126 -58.09 -11.64 14.77
N LEU A 127 -59.36 -11.27 14.61
CA LEU A 127 -60.01 -11.19 13.29
C LEU A 127 -59.31 -10.20 12.37
N GLN A 128 -58.95 -9.01 12.87
CA GLN A 128 -58.19 -8.02 12.09
C GLN A 128 -56.79 -8.54 11.71
N LYS A 129 -56.11 -9.28 12.60
CA LYS A 129 -54.82 -9.92 12.28
C LYS A 129 -54.98 -10.98 11.18
N ASN A 130 -56.04 -11.79 11.26
CA ASN A 130 -56.40 -12.79 10.25
C ASN A 130 -56.64 -12.16 8.88
N GLN A 131 -57.49 -11.12 8.83
CA GLN A 131 -57.81 -10.42 7.58
C GLN A 131 -56.54 -9.86 6.93
N ARG A 132 -55.66 -9.23 7.71
CA ARG A 132 -54.35 -8.76 7.22
C ARG A 132 -53.47 -9.89 6.70
N SER A 133 -53.40 -11.01 7.43
CA SER A 133 -52.63 -12.18 7.01
C SER A 133 -53.16 -12.78 5.71
N LEU A 134 -54.49 -12.83 5.53
CA LEU A 134 -55.11 -13.32 4.30
C LEU A 134 -54.74 -12.41 3.12
N GLN A 135 -54.88 -11.10 3.27
CA GLN A 135 -54.49 -10.14 2.22
C GLN A 135 -53.01 -10.26 1.86
N GLN A 136 -52.13 -10.41 2.86
CA GLN A 136 -50.72 -10.64 2.61
C GLN A 136 -50.48 -11.92 1.80
N LYS A 137 -51.19 -13.01 2.09
CA LYS A 137 -51.05 -14.27 1.36
C LYS A 137 -51.56 -14.19 -0.07
N LEU A 138 -52.60 -13.39 -0.34
CA LEU A 138 -53.04 -13.12 -1.70
C LEU A 138 -51.97 -12.36 -2.51
N ILE A 139 -51.36 -11.32 -1.91
CA ILE A 139 -50.25 -10.58 -2.54
C ILE A 139 -49.04 -11.50 -2.76
N GLU A 140 -48.73 -12.37 -1.79
CA GLU A 140 -47.64 -13.34 -1.93
C GLU A 140 -47.89 -14.31 -3.09
N LEU A 141 -49.12 -14.79 -3.24
CA LEU A 141 -49.51 -15.65 -4.37
C LEU A 141 -49.36 -14.92 -5.71
N GLU A 142 -49.85 -13.68 -5.81
CA GLU A 142 -49.68 -12.85 -7.01
C GLU A 142 -48.20 -12.61 -7.34
N ASN A 143 -47.37 -12.29 -6.33
CA ASN A 143 -45.93 -12.13 -6.50
C ASN A 143 -45.25 -13.42 -6.94
N LEU A 144 -45.66 -14.58 -6.42
CA LEU A 144 -45.13 -15.88 -6.82
C LEU A 144 -45.55 -16.23 -8.26
N GLU A 145 -46.76 -15.89 -8.68
CA GLU A 145 -47.17 -16.03 -10.07
C GLU A 145 -46.32 -15.17 -11.01
N LEU A 146 -46.09 -13.91 -10.64
CA LEU A 146 -45.22 -13.00 -11.41
C LEU A 146 -43.77 -13.51 -11.46
N MET A 147 -43.25 -13.99 -10.33
CA MET A 147 -41.90 -14.57 -10.24
C MET A 147 -41.80 -15.85 -11.06
N SER A 148 -42.81 -16.71 -11.05
CA SER A 148 -42.81 -17.93 -11.85
C SER A 148 -42.86 -17.62 -13.35
N LYS A 149 -43.57 -16.57 -13.76
CA LYS A 149 -43.70 -16.15 -15.17
C LYS A 149 -42.44 -15.47 -15.69
N HIS A 150 -41.84 -14.55 -14.92
CA HIS A 150 -40.76 -13.67 -15.39
C HIS A 150 -39.40 -13.92 -14.74
N GLY A 151 -39.37 -14.52 -13.56
CA GLY A 151 -38.16 -14.73 -12.77
C GLY A 151 -37.04 -15.46 -13.50
N PRO A 152 -37.30 -16.61 -14.17
CA PRO A 152 -36.25 -17.33 -14.88
C PRO A 152 -35.55 -16.50 -15.97
N GLU A 153 -36.31 -15.70 -16.72
CA GLU A 153 -35.75 -14.87 -17.79
C GLU A 153 -34.97 -13.67 -17.24
N LEU A 154 -35.54 -12.97 -16.25
CA LEU A 154 -34.85 -11.87 -15.56
C LEU A 154 -33.56 -12.36 -14.89
N TRP A 155 -33.56 -13.57 -14.33
CA TRP A 155 -32.37 -14.14 -13.70
C TRP A 155 -31.29 -14.49 -14.73
N ARG A 156 -31.66 -15.06 -15.87
CA ARG A 156 -30.72 -15.28 -16.99
C ARG A 156 -30.11 -13.97 -17.48
N GLN A 157 -30.93 -12.94 -17.68
CA GLN A 157 -30.46 -11.62 -18.09
C GLN A 157 -29.51 -11.01 -17.04
N ASN A 158 -29.85 -11.13 -15.75
CA ASN A 158 -29.00 -10.66 -14.67
C ASN A 158 -27.65 -11.39 -14.64
N ASN A 159 -27.66 -12.72 -14.78
CA ASN A 159 -26.44 -13.51 -14.84
C ASN A 159 -25.57 -13.11 -16.04
N HIS A 160 -26.17 -12.91 -17.21
CA HIS A 160 -25.45 -12.43 -18.39
C HIS A 160 -24.80 -11.05 -18.15
N ARG A 161 -25.53 -10.12 -17.50
CA ARG A 161 -24.95 -8.81 -17.11
C ARG A 161 -23.77 -8.97 -16.15
N LEU A 162 -23.86 -9.90 -15.19
CA LEU A 162 -22.78 -10.20 -14.25
C LEU A 162 -21.57 -10.84 -14.95
N GLU A 163 -21.78 -11.72 -15.93
CA GLU A 163 -20.70 -12.32 -16.73
C GLU A 163 -19.95 -11.26 -17.56
N VAL A 164 -20.67 -10.33 -18.17
CA VAL A 164 -20.08 -9.19 -18.91
C VAL A 164 -19.29 -8.29 -17.95
N PHE A 165 -19.86 -7.98 -16.78
CA PHE A 165 -19.17 -7.19 -15.77
C PHE A 165 -17.88 -7.88 -15.28
N LEU A 166 -17.95 -9.17 -14.97
CA LEU A 166 -16.80 -9.98 -14.56
C LEU A 166 -15.71 -9.96 -15.64
N SER A 167 -16.08 -10.19 -16.90
CA SER A 167 -15.15 -10.18 -18.03
C SER A 167 -14.46 -8.81 -18.19
N ARG A 168 -15.22 -7.72 -18.03
CA ARG A 168 -14.65 -6.34 -18.04
C ARG A 168 -13.67 -6.13 -16.90
N MET A 169 -14.01 -6.54 -15.68
CA MET A 169 -13.14 -6.39 -14.51
C MET A 169 -11.86 -7.23 -14.64
N GLN A 170 -11.96 -8.46 -15.14
CA GLN A 170 -10.81 -9.32 -15.41
C GLN A 170 -9.88 -8.72 -16.47
N ARG A 171 -10.44 -8.16 -17.56
CA ARG A 171 -9.65 -7.46 -18.57
C ARG A 171 -8.89 -6.27 -17.99
N LEU A 172 -9.57 -5.42 -17.21
CA LEU A 172 -8.93 -4.26 -16.57
C LEU A 172 -7.82 -4.69 -15.61
N ALA A 173 -8.04 -5.74 -14.81
CA ALA A 173 -7.02 -6.28 -13.93
C ALA A 173 -5.80 -6.80 -14.71
N GLN A 174 -6.03 -7.48 -15.84
CA GLN A 174 -4.95 -7.95 -16.70
C GLN A 174 -4.18 -6.80 -17.35
N GLU A 175 -4.87 -5.76 -17.83
CA GLU A 175 -4.24 -4.56 -18.38
C GLU A 175 -3.34 -3.87 -17.33
N GLN A 176 -3.81 -3.73 -16.10
CA GLN A 176 -3.01 -3.18 -15.00
C GLN A 176 -1.80 -4.06 -14.68
N ASN A 177 -1.95 -5.39 -14.67
CA ASN A 177 -0.83 -6.30 -14.45
C ASN A 177 0.23 -6.17 -15.55
N VAL A 178 -0.17 -5.98 -16.81
CA VAL A 178 0.78 -5.76 -17.92
C VAL A 178 1.55 -4.46 -17.73
N GLU A 179 0.90 -3.37 -17.32
CA GLU A 179 1.58 -2.10 -17.03
C GLU A 179 2.54 -2.22 -15.83
N ILE A 180 2.13 -2.91 -14.76
CA ILE A 180 2.99 -3.22 -13.61
C ILE A 180 4.21 -4.03 -14.05
N GLU A 181 4.01 -5.07 -14.85
CA GLU A 181 5.11 -5.89 -15.38
C GLU A 181 6.06 -5.09 -16.26
N LYS A 182 5.54 -4.20 -17.11
CA LYS A 182 6.36 -3.33 -17.95
C LYS A 182 7.27 -2.46 -17.10
N VAL A 183 6.71 -1.76 -16.10
CA VAL A 183 7.49 -0.93 -15.17
C VAL A 183 8.51 -1.77 -14.40
N ASN A 184 8.14 -2.95 -13.92
CA ASN A 184 9.06 -3.84 -13.22
C ASN A 184 10.20 -4.35 -14.10
N ARG A 185 9.92 -4.67 -15.37
CA ARG A 185 10.94 -5.07 -16.36
C ARG A 185 11.90 -3.93 -16.65
N GLU A 186 11.38 -2.73 -16.89
CA GLU A 186 12.19 -1.53 -17.12
C GLU A 186 13.07 -1.25 -15.89
N ARG A 187 12.51 -1.25 -14.67
CA ARG A 187 13.25 -1.07 -13.43
C ARG A 187 14.35 -2.11 -13.26
N LYS A 188 14.03 -3.40 -13.45
CA LYS A 188 15.00 -4.49 -13.35
C LYS A 188 16.15 -4.31 -14.34
N TYR A 189 15.84 -3.95 -15.60
CA TYR A 189 16.86 -3.72 -16.62
C TYR A 189 17.80 -2.56 -16.25
N HIS A 190 17.25 -1.45 -15.75
CA HIS A 190 18.05 -0.29 -15.32
C HIS A 190 18.96 -0.68 -14.15
N GLN A 191 18.42 -1.31 -13.11
CA GLN A 191 19.22 -1.71 -11.94
C GLN A 191 20.30 -2.74 -12.30
N GLN A 192 20.01 -3.70 -13.16
CA GLN A 192 21.00 -4.68 -13.61
C GLN A 192 22.11 -4.03 -14.45
N THR A 193 21.78 -3.05 -15.29
CA THR A 193 22.78 -2.27 -16.04
C THR A 193 23.68 -1.48 -15.09
N THR A 194 23.09 -0.74 -14.13
CA THR A 194 23.82 0.01 -13.11
C THR A 194 24.69 -0.91 -12.24
N SER A 195 24.27 -2.14 -11.98
CA SER A 195 25.08 -3.12 -11.23
C SER A 195 26.44 -3.39 -11.89
N TYR A 196 26.52 -3.44 -13.22
CA TYR A 196 27.80 -3.61 -13.91
C TYR A 196 28.73 -2.41 -13.67
N GLU A 197 28.19 -1.19 -13.74
CA GLU A 197 28.95 0.04 -13.47
C GLU A 197 29.41 0.11 -12.02
N LEU A 198 28.53 -0.19 -11.06
CA LEU A 198 28.88 -0.25 -9.64
C LEU A 198 29.97 -1.28 -9.35
N ASN A 199 29.90 -2.46 -9.97
CA ASN A 199 30.92 -3.48 -9.82
C ASN A 199 32.27 -3.05 -10.42
N ALA A 200 32.27 -2.39 -11.58
CA ALA A 200 33.48 -1.85 -12.20
C ALA A 200 34.13 -0.79 -11.31
N LEU A 201 33.34 0.18 -10.83
CA LEU A 201 33.80 1.23 -9.90
C LEU A 201 34.30 0.66 -8.58
N SER A 202 33.63 -0.36 -8.03
CA SER A 202 34.07 -1.04 -6.81
C SER A 202 35.42 -1.74 -7.00
N GLN A 203 35.64 -2.37 -8.17
CA GLN A 203 36.91 -3.00 -8.49
C GLN A 203 38.03 -1.97 -8.67
N GLU A 204 37.77 -0.88 -9.41
CA GLU A 204 38.72 0.22 -9.58
C GLU A 204 39.10 0.84 -8.22
N TRP A 205 38.11 1.10 -7.37
CA TRP A 205 38.35 1.60 -6.02
C TRP A 205 39.24 0.66 -5.21
N ARG A 206 38.95 -0.65 -5.21
CA ARG A 206 39.79 -1.65 -4.53
C ARG A 206 41.23 -1.66 -5.06
N GLN A 207 41.40 -1.60 -6.38
CA GLN A 207 42.73 -1.55 -7.00
C GLN A 207 43.49 -0.28 -6.60
N LEU A 208 42.83 0.87 -6.58
CA LEU A 208 43.43 2.14 -6.13
C LEU A 208 43.82 2.10 -4.66
N CYS A 209 43.01 1.49 -3.79
CA CYS A 209 43.36 1.28 -2.39
C CYS A 209 44.60 0.40 -2.24
N VAL A 210 44.66 -0.74 -2.93
CA VAL A 210 45.82 -1.64 -2.91
C VAL A 210 47.07 -0.93 -3.44
N LYS A 211 46.96 -0.23 -4.58
CA LYS A 211 48.08 0.53 -5.16
C LYS A 211 48.58 1.62 -4.21
N ASN A 212 47.69 2.33 -3.52
CA ASN A 212 48.10 3.30 -2.51
C ASN A 212 48.83 2.63 -1.33
N MET A 213 48.37 1.48 -0.87
CA MET A 213 49.06 0.71 0.17
C MET A 213 50.45 0.24 -0.29
N GLU A 214 50.58 -0.24 -1.53
CA GLU A 214 51.87 -0.64 -2.11
C GLU A 214 52.84 0.54 -2.23
N ILE A 215 52.36 1.71 -2.67
CA ILE A 215 53.17 2.93 -2.74
C ILE A 215 53.63 3.35 -1.34
N GLN A 216 52.72 3.38 -0.36
CA GLN A 216 53.06 3.71 1.03
C GLN A 216 54.10 2.75 1.61
N SER A 217 53.95 1.44 1.35
CA SER A 217 54.92 0.43 1.77
C SER A 217 56.28 0.64 1.10
N ALA A 218 56.32 0.94 -0.20
CA ALA A 218 57.57 1.20 -0.92
C ALA A 218 58.26 2.48 -0.43
N CYS A 219 57.51 3.55 -0.19
CA CYS A 219 58.03 4.78 0.41
C CYS A 219 58.65 4.51 1.80
N ALA A 220 57.96 3.77 2.66
CA ALA A 220 58.48 3.43 3.99
C ALA A 220 59.76 2.58 3.93
N MET A 221 59.85 1.64 2.98
CA MET A 221 61.07 0.86 2.73
C MET A 221 62.24 1.74 2.26
N LEU A 222 61.98 2.66 1.32
CA LEU A 222 62.99 3.59 0.81
C LEU A 222 63.45 4.57 1.90
N GLU A 223 62.54 5.10 2.71
CA GLU A 223 62.85 5.96 3.86
C GLU A 223 63.74 5.21 4.86
N THR A 224 63.42 3.96 5.17
CA THR A 224 64.24 3.12 6.06
C THR A 224 65.65 2.90 5.49
N GLN A 225 65.76 2.66 4.18
CA GLN A 225 67.06 2.52 3.49
C GLN A 225 67.85 3.83 3.51
N ILE A 226 67.20 4.96 3.22
CA ILE A 226 67.82 6.29 3.29
C ILE A 226 68.33 6.58 4.70
N ASP A 227 67.54 6.30 5.72
CA ASP A 227 67.95 6.47 7.13
C ASP A 227 69.11 5.55 7.52
N SER A 228 69.19 4.35 6.95
CA SER A 228 70.33 3.46 7.14
C SER A 228 71.61 4.01 6.50
N PHE A 229 71.52 4.54 5.28
CA PHE A 229 72.66 5.16 4.60
C PHE A 229 73.10 6.47 5.26
N LYS A 230 72.16 7.28 5.74
CA LYS A 230 72.48 8.48 6.54
C LYS A 230 73.25 8.12 7.80
N ARG A 231 72.87 7.04 8.51
CA ARG A 231 73.62 6.52 9.67
C ARG A 231 75.02 6.07 9.30
N GLU A 232 75.18 5.23 8.27
CA GLU A 232 76.49 4.73 7.82
C GLU A 232 77.44 5.87 7.41
N ALA A 233 76.90 6.90 6.74
CA ALA A 233 77.68 8.05 6.33
C ALA A 233 78.08 8.96 7.51
N ALA A 234 77.20 9.15 8.50
CA ALA A 234 77.53 9.83 9.74
C ALA A 234 78.65 9.10 10.51
N GLU A 235 78.60 7.76 10.58
CA GLU A 235 79.65 6.92 11.18
C GLU A 235 81.00 7.05 10.45
N ARG A 236 80.99 7.26 9.13
CA ARG A 236 82.20 7.50 8.32
C ARG A 236 82.65 8.97 8.30
N GLY A 237 81.95 9.88 8.98
CA GLY A 237 82.27 11.30 9.06
C GLY A 237 81.93 12.11 7.80
N TRP A 238 81.02 11.63 6.94
CA TRP A 238 80.58 12.33 5.74
C TRP A 238 79.33 13.15 6.08
N ASN A 239 79.45 14.49 6.09
CA ASN A 239 78.32 15.37 6.35
C ASN A 239 77.47 15.53 5.08
N LEU A 240 76.37 14.77 4.97
CA LEU A 240 75.50 14.76 3.79
C LEU A 240 74.64 16.03 3.65
N GLU A 241 74.42 16.78 4.72
CA GLU A 241 73.57 17.98 4.71
C GLU A 241 74.23 19.15 3.98
N GLU A 242 75.56 19.27 4.04
CA GLU A 242 76.33 20.33 3.38
C GLU A 242 76.34 20.22 1.84
N LYS A 243 76.05 19.02 1.29
CA LYS A 243 75.97 18.78 -0.17
C LYS A 243 74.56 18.94 -0.73
N LEU A 244 73.51 18.83 0.09
CA LEU A 244 72.12 19.00 -0.39
C LEU A 244 71.78 20.47 -0.68
N GLU A 245 72.40 21.44 0.01
CA GLU A 245 72.19 22.87 -0.25
C GLU A 245 72.65 23.32 -1.65
N ASN A 246 73.52 22.54 -2.32
CA ASN A 246 74.04 22.86 -3.65
C ASN A 246 73.24 22.23 -4.81
N VAL A 247 72.15 21.50 -4.54
CA VAL A 247 71.33 20.88 -5.58
C VAL A 247 70.04 21.69 -5.77
N GLN A 248 69.97 22.44 -6.88
CA GLN A 248 68.75 23.16 -7.25
C GLN A 248 67.60 22.18 -7.51
N PRO A 249 66.37 22.45 -7.02
CA PRO A 249 65.22 21.58 -7.26
C PRO A 249 64.88 21.57 -8.75
N LEU A 250 64.64 20.37 -9.32
CA LEU A 250 64.16 20.22 -10.69
C LEU A 250 62.81 20.92 -10.83
N GLN A 251 62.74 21.90 -11.73
CA GLN A 251 61.49 22.53 -12.14
C GLN A 251 60.61 21.49 -12.84
N THR A 252 59.49 21.16 -12.22
CA THR A 252 58.41 20.37 -12.83
C THR A 252 57.74 21.19 -13.94
N GLN A 253 57.75 20.64 -15.16
CA GLN A 253 56.92 21.10 -16.29
C GLN A 253 55.46 20.66 -16.12
#